data_AF-A0A5A8DBF6-F1
#
_entry.id   AF-A0A5A8DBF6-F1
#
_cell.length_a   1.000
_cell.length_b   1.000
_cell.length_c   1.000
_cell.angle_alpha   90.00
_cell.angle_beta   90.00
_cell.angle_gamma   90.00
#
_symmetry.space_group_name_H-M   'P 1'
#
loop_
_entity.id
_entity.type
_entity.pdbx_description
1 polymer ?
#
loop_
_entity_poly.entity_id
_entity_poly.type
_entity_poly.pdbx_seq_one_letter_code
_entity_poly.pdbx_strand_id
1 'polypeptide(L)'
;MRGTTSLPRAACTAEQGRWEWRGTGPLRLNLSRADDSARLVLRQEAERGGVGTRVLVNAAVTAELHWARQGDDTDKFLRTTLPVEGTTGPQLCLLRFRSAEDAERMMEHVGGAIAKAQERQRAQ
;
A
#
# COMPACT_ATOMS: atom_id res chain seq x y z
N MET A 1 -13.25 16.66 -1.00
CA MET A 1 -13.23 15.56 -0.01
C MET A 1 -11.78 15.37 0.45
N ARG A 2 -11.44 15.73 1.70
CA ARG A 2 -10.07 15.60 2.23
C ARG A 2 -9.93 14.19 2.83
N GLY A 3 -9.15 13.34 2.19
CA GLY A 3 -8.94 11.96 2.64
C GLY A 3 -8.23 11.91 4.00
N THR A 4 -8.89 11.31 4.99
CA THR A 4 -8.32 10.95 6.29
C THR A 4 -7.18 9.98 6.06
N THR A 5 -5.94 10.48 6.09
CA THR A 5 -4.74 9.64 5.95
C THR A 5 -4.37 9.11 7.33
N SER A 6 -4.94 7.98 7.73
CA SER A 6 -4.33 7.18 8.80
C SER A 6 -2.94 6.77 8.33
N LEU A 7 -1.92 6.91 9.18
CA LEU A 7 -0.53 6.60 8.85
C LEU A 7 -0.26 5.11 9.13
N PRO A 8 -0.26 4.21 8.13
CA PRO A 8 0.16 2.84 8.39
C PRO A 8 1.65 2.76 8.69
N ARG A 9 1.96 1.71 9.43
CA ARG A 9 3.29 1.23 9.73
C ARG A 9 3.63 0.10 8.74
N ALA A 10 4.72 0.19 7.98
CA ALA A 10 5.10 -0.83 7.00
C ALA A 10 6.35 -1.63 7.40
N ALA A 11 6.18 -2.95 7.53
CA ALA A 11 7.27 -3.91 7.52
C ALA A 11 7.23 -4.67 6.18
N CYS A 12 8.38 -5.05 5.63
CA CYS A 12 8.42 -5.92 4.45
C CYS A 12 9.45 -7.02 4.65
N THR A 13 9.22 -8.18 4.06
CA THR A 13 10.20 -9.26 4.04
C THR A 13 11.48 -8.75 3.38
N ALA A 14 12.60 -9.00 4.03
CA ALA A 14 13.91 -8.88 3.42
C ALA A 14 14.17 -10.08 2.50
N GLU A 15 15.20 -9.96 1.68
CA GLU A 15 15.66 -11.00 0.75
C GLU A 15 16.02 -12.35 1.45
N GLN A 16 16.08 -12.37 2.78
CA GLN A 16 16.39 -13.55 3.62
C GLN A 16 15.16 -14.17 4.32
N GLY A 17 13.93 -13.79 3.94
CA GLY A 17 12.69 -14.34 4.52
C GLY A 17 12.38 -13.85 5.94
N ARG A 18 13.13 -12.86 6.45
CA ARG A 18 12.88 -12.20 7.73
C ARG A 18 12.11 -10.91 7.52
N TRP A 19 11.20 -10.57 8.43
CA TRP A 19 10.52 -9.28 8.41
C TRP A 19 11.47 -8.17 8.83
N GLU A 20 11.69 -7.21 7.95
CA GLU A 20 12.44 -5.99 8.24
C GLU A 20 11.50 -4.80 8.32
N TRP A 21 11.73 -3.98 9.34
CA TRP A 21 11.03 -2.73 9.48
C TRP A 21 11.49 -1.74 8.40
N ARG A 22 10.56 -1.27 7.55
CA ARG A 22 10.90 -0.35 6.44
C ARG A 22 10.59 1.10 6.78
N GLY A 23 9.48 1.36 7.49
CA GLY A 23 9.19 2.69 7.99
C GLY A 23 7.72 2.93 8.31
N THR A 24 7.44 4.08 8.91
CA THR A 24 6.07 4.57 9.15
C THR A 24 5.80 5.73 8.20
N GLY A 25 4.56 5.86 7.74
CA GLY A 25 4.09 7.12 7.19
C GLY A 25 2.81 7.00 6.38
N PRO A 26 2.43 8.06 5.66
CA PRO A 26 1.18 8.08 4.93
C PRO A 26 1.25 7.13 3.73
N LEU A 27 0.37 6.14 3.71
CA LEU A 27 0.05 5.37 2.51
C LEU A 27 -1.10 6.08 1.79
N ARG A 28 -0.88 6.39 0.52
CA ARG A 28 -1.87 7.05 -0.34
C ARG A 28 -2.12 6.23 -1.58
N LEU A 29 -3.39 6.12 -1.96
CA LEU A 29 -3.82 5.70 -3.28
C LEU A 29 -4.04 6.96 -4.12
N ASN A 30 -3.16 7.17 -5.10
CA ASN A 30 -3.26 8.30 -6.01
C ASN A 30 -3.93 7.83 -7.30
N LEU A 31 -5.07 8.43 -7.64
CA LEU A 31 -5.78 8.19 -8.89
C LEU A 31 -5.42 9.29 -9.89
N SER A 32 -4.93 8.88 -11.06
CA SER A 32 -4.76 9.75 -12.21
C SER A 32 -6.11 9.99 -12.86
N ARG A 33 -6.41 11.25 -13.18
CA ARG A 33 -7.65 11.61 -13.88
C ARG A 33 -7.55 11.48 -15.40
N ALA A 34 -6.33 11.38 -15.93
CA ALA A 34 -6.11 11.37 -17.37
C ALA A 34 -6.38 9.99 -17.98
N ASP A 35 -6.06 8.93 -17.25
CA ASP A 35 -6.09 7.54 -17.72
C ASP A 35 -6.74 6.59 -16.70
N ASP A 36 -7.35 7.14 -15.65
CA ASP A 36 -7.90 6.41 -14.49
C ASP A 36 -6.91 5.44 -13.81
N SER A 37 -5.61 5.55 -14.11
CA SER A 37 -4.59 4.71 -13.49
C SER A 37 -4.44 5.04 -12.01
N ALA A 38 -4.03 4.06 -11.22
CA ALA A 38 -3.87 4.23 -9.79
C ALA A 38 -2.47 3.82 -9.34
N ARG A 39 -1.92 4.53 -8.36
CA ARG A 39 -0.62 4.21 -7.74
C ARG A 39 -0.72 4.22 -6.23
N LEU A 40 -0.09 3.23 -5.60
CA LEU A 40 0.13 3.17 -4.17
C LEU A 40 1.47 3.81 -3.82
N VAL A 41 1.43 4.83 -2.96
CA VAL A 41 2.61 5.58 -2.54
C VAL A 41 2.69 5.58 -1.03
N LEU A 42 3.78 5.04 -0.50
CA LEU A 42 4.15 5.15 0.92
C LEU A 42 5.39 6.03 1.02
N ARG A 43 5.29 7.09 1.83
CA ARG A 43 6.45 7.93 2.19
C ARG A 43 6.81 7.71 3.65
N GLN A 44 8.09 7.57 3.94
CA GLN A 44 8.58 7.51 5.31
C GLN A 44 8.40 8.88 5.95
N GLU A 45 7.88 8.97 7.18
CA GLU A 45 7.89 10.24 7.93
C GLU A 45 9.32 10.63 8.31
N ALA A 46 9.67 11.92 8.17
CA ALA A 46 10.94 12.44 8.63
C ALA A 46 10.99 12.60 10.16
N GLU A 47 9.83 12.90 10.76
CA GLU A 47 9.59 13.05 12.20
C GLU A 47 8.16 12.56 12.50
N ARG A 48 7.85 12.27 13.76
CA ARG A 48 6.56 11.67 14.15
C ARG A 48 5.39 12.61 13.78
N GLY A 49 4.59 12.23 12.78
CA GLY A 49 3.49 13.05 12.25
C GLY A 49 3.89 14.08 11.17
N GLY A 50 5.14 14.07 10.71
CA GLY A 50 5.64 14.94 9.64
C GLY A 50 5.47 14.37 8.24
N VAL A 51 5.48 15.24 7.22
CA VAL A 51 5.52 14.82 5.81
C VAL A 51 6.95 14.49 5.44
N GLY A 52 7.32 13.22 5.40
CA GLY A 52 8.67 12.87 4.95
C GLY A 52 8.79 12.75 3.43
N THR A 53 10.01 12.97 2.97
CA THR A 53 10.37 13.11 1.55
C THR A 53 10.73 11.78 0.89
N ARG A 54 11.23 10.83 1.68
CA ARG A 54 11.68 9.51 1.20
C ARG A 54 10.51 8.62 0.83
N VAL A 55 10.54 8.07 -0.38
CA VAL A 55 9.50 7.19 -0.93
C VAL A 55 9.89 5.75 -0.67
N LEU A 56 9.16 5.05 0.21
CA LEU A 56 9.40 3.64 0.51
C LEU A 56 8.77 2.73 -0.54
N VAL A 57 7.57 3.09 -1.01
CA VAL A 57 6.81 2.35 -2.03
C VAL A 57 6.26 3.33 -3.05
N ASN A 58 6.37 2.98 -4.32
CA ASN A 58 5.70 3.65 -5.43
C ASN A 58 5.27 2.63 -6.48
N ALA A 59 4.17 1.94 -6.22
CA ALA A 59 3.69 0.82 -7.03
C ALA A 59 2.49 1.24 -7.89
N ALA A 60 2.45 0.78 -9.14
CA ALA A 60 1.22 0.82 -9.91
C ALA A 60 0.22 -0.19 -9.34
N VAL A 61 -1.06 0.18 -9.30
CA VAL A 61 -2.15 -0.77 -9.02
C VAL A 61 -2.55 -1.42 -10.33
N THR A 62 -2.23 -2.69 -10.47
CA THR A 62 -2.56 -3.50 -11.65
C THR A 62 -3.69 -4.48 -11.34
N ALA A 63 -4.19 -5.17 -12.36
CA ALA A 63 -5.24 -6.18 -12.22
C ALA A 63 -4.80 -7.40 -11.38
N GLU A 64 -3.50 -7.64 -11.30
CA GLU A 64 -2.85 -8.75 -10.62
C GLU A 64 -2.39 -8.41 -9.20
N LEU A 65 -2.56 -7.16 -8.76
CA LEU A 65 -2.19 -6.75 -7.40
C LEU A 65 -3.06 -7.50 -6.39
N HIS A 66 -2.42 -8.27 -5.51
CA HIS A 66 -3.10 -9.01 -4.46
C HIS A 66 -2.92 -8.38 -3.08
N TRP A 67 -4.04 -8.09 -2.41
CA TRP A 67 -4.14 -7.57 -1.04
C TRP A 67 -5.01 -8.49 -0.19
N ALA A 68 -4.54 -8.84 1.01
CA ALA A 68 -5.29 -9.68 1.93
C ALA A 68 -5.08 -9.29 3.39
N ARG A 69 -6.03 -9.64 4.27
CA ARG A 69 -5.85 -9.59 5.72
C ARG A 69 -4.80 -10.61 6.16
N GLN A 70 -4.10 -10.33 7.25
CA GLN A 70 -3.10 -11.24 7.81
C GLN A 70 -3.75 -12.26 8.77
N GLY A 71 -4.45 -13.26 8.25
CA GLY A 71 -5.04 -14.33 9.08
C GLY A 71 -6.07 -13.88 10.12
N ASP A 72 -6.50 -14.82 10.96
CA ASP A 72 -7.72 -14.73 11.76
C ASP A 72 -7.53 -14.05 13.14
N ASP A 73 -6.79 -12.95 13.25
CA ASP A 73 -6.87 -12.05 14.44
C ASP A 73 -6.13 -10.72 14.25
N THR A 74 -5.91 -10.30 13.00
CA THR A 74 -5.11 -9.11 12.71
C THR A 74 -5.82 -8.17 11.76
N ASP A 75 -7.00 -7.74 12.19
CA ASP A 75 -7.87 -6.81 11.47
C ASP A 75 -7.15 -5.52 10.98
N LYS A 76 -6.14 -5.07 11.72
CA LYS A 76 -5.30 -3.91 11.40
C LYS A 76 -4.17 -4.18 10.42
N PHE A 77 -3.97 -5.42 9.97
CA PHE A 77 -2.82 -5.80 9.18
C PHE A 77 -3.23 -6.28 7.79
N LEU A 78 -2.63 -5.66 6.78
CA LEU A 78 -2.78 -6.05 5.37
C LEU A 78 -1.46 -6.57 4.83
N ARG A 79 -1.54 -7.63 4.04
CA ARG A 79 -0.42 -8.26 3.36
C ARG A 79 -0.51 -8.06 1.85
N THR A 80 0.61 -7.74 1.23
CA THR A 80 0.69 -7.46 -0.20
C THR A 80 2.11 -7.57 -0.74
N THR A 81 2.28 -7.85 -2.03
CA THR A 81 3.57 -7.80 -2.68
C THR A 81 3.77 -6.46 -3.40
N LEU A 82 4.79 -5.70 -3.02
CA LEU A 82 5.04 -4.35 -3.54
C LEU A 82 6.54 -4.13 -3.83
N PRO A 83 6.90 -3.33 -4.84
CA PRO A 83 8.27 -2.83 -4.98
C PRO A 83 8.63 -1.90 -3.83
N VAL A 84 9.74 -2.20 -3.15
CA VAL A 84 10.25 -1.42 -2.02
C VAL A 84 11.59 -0.80 -2.38
N GLU A 85 11.79 0.46 -1.99
CA GLU A 85 13.04 1.17 -2.21
C GLU A 85 14.23 0.42 -1.56
N GLY A 86 15.31 0.23 -2.33
CA GLY A 86 16.53 -0.41 -1.85
C GLY A 86 16.48 -1.93 -1.78
N THR A 87 15.47 -2.57 -2.38
CA THR A 87 15.37 -4.03 -2.48
C THR A 87 15.35 -4.48 -3.95
N THR A 88 15.82 -5.70 -4.22
CA THR A 88 15.75 -6.28 -5.57
C THR A 88 14.38 -6.89 -5.79
N GLY A 89 13.58 -6.30 -6.67
CA GLY A 89 12.26 -6.81 -7.04
C GLY A 89 11.17 -6.63 -5.97
N PRO A 90 9.94 -7.12 -6.25
CA PRO A 90 8.82 -6.99 -5.33
C PRO A 90 8.98 -7.80 -4.05
N GLN A 91 8.63 -7.21 -2.91
CA GLN A 91 8.74 -7.81 -1.58
C GLN A 91 7.35 -8.03 -0.97
N LEU A 92 7.22 -9.07 -0.15
CA LEU A 92 6.02 -9.29 0.65
C LEU A 92 6.00 -8.29 1.80
N CYS A 93 5.08 -7.34 1.76
CA CYS A 93 4.88 -6.31 2.76
C CYS A 93 3.70 -6.64 3.67
N LEU A 94 3.86 -6.24 4.94
CA LEU A 94 2.87 -6.26 5.99
C LEU A 94 2.66 -4.81 6.47
N LEU A 95 1.47 -4.30 6.19
CA LEU A 95 1.05 -2.94 6.49
C LEU A 95 0.12 -2.96 7.70
N ARG A 96 0.56 -2.35 8.80
CA ARG A 96 -0.20 -2.20 10.03
C ARG A 96 -0.87 -0.83 10.08
N PHE A 97 -2.19 -0.79 10.09
CA PHE A 97 -2.99 0.41 10.24
C PHE A 97 -3.24 0.74 11.72
N ARG A 98 -3.69 1.96 11.99
CA ARG A 98 -4.01 2.41 13.36
C ARG A 98 -5.27 1.71 13.88
N SER A 99 -6.28 1.56 13.01
CA SER A 99 -7.55 0.91 13.31
C SER A 99 -7.91 -0.10 12.22
N ALA A 100 -8.83 -1.01 12.54
CA ALA A 100 -9.37 -1.98 11.59
C ALA A 100 -10.17 -1.28 10.47
N GLU A 101 -10.91 -0.24 10.84
CA GLU A 101 -11.67 0.61 9.92
C GLU A 101 -10.76 1.29 8.88
N ASP A 102 -9.56 1.72 9.29
CA ASP A 102 -8.57 2.28 8.35
C ASP A 102 -8.04 1.24 7.37
N ALA A 103 -7.78 0.02 7.84
CA ALA A 103 -7.37 -1.08 6.97
C ALA A 103 -8.48 -1.45 5.99
N GLU A 104 -9.73 -1.50 6.46
CA GLU A 104 -10.91 -1.80 5.66
C GLU A 104 -11.15 -0.77 4.56
N ARG A 105 -11.18 0.52 4.92
CA ARG A 105 -11.30 1.62 3.94
C ARG A 105 -10.20 1.56 2.88
N MET A 106 -8.96 1.26 3.29
CA MET A 106 -7.85 1.15 2.35
C MET A 106 -8.04 -0.05 1.39
N MET A 107 -8.47 -1.22 1.89
CA MET A 107 -8.80 -2.37 1.06
C MET A 107 -9.91 -2.06 0.05
N GLU A 108 -10.99 -1.41 0.48
CA GLU A 108 -12.10 -1.02 -0.40
C GLU A 108 -11.62 -0.12 -1.53
N HIS A 109 -10.86 0.92 -1.20
CA HIS A 109 -10.36 1.88 -2.19
C HIS A 109 -9.42 1.23 -3.22
N VAL A 110 -8.52 0.34 -2.77
CA VAL A 110 -7.64 -0.37 -3.70
C VAL A 110 -8.36 -1.47 -4.46
N GLY A 111 -9.30 -2.18 -3.85
CA GLY A 111 -10.15 -3.14 -4.55
C GLY A 111 -10.92 -2.47 -5.70
N GLY A 112 -11.48 -1.29 -5.47
CA GLY A 112 -12.09 -0.48 -6.53
C GLY A 112 -11.11 -0.06 -7.62
N ALA A 113 -9.86 0.27 -7.28
CA ALA A 113 -8.83 0.60 -8.27
C ALA A 113 -8.36 -0.62 -9.08
N ILE A 114 -8.27 -1.81 -8.45
CA ILE A 114 -7.96 -3.08 -9.11
C ILE A 114 -9.08 -3.45 -10.10
N ALA A 115 -10.35 -3.33 -9.69
CA ALA A 115 -11.48 -3.60 -10.57
C ALA A 115 -11.45 -2.71 -11.83
N LYS A 116 -11.20 -1.41 -11.67
CA LYS A 116 -11.01 -0.50 -12.81
C LYS A 116 -9.82 -0.88 -13.69
N ALA A 117 -8.72 -1.37 -13.10
CA ALA A 117 -7.57 -1.85 -13.87
C ALA A 117 -7.91 -3.11 -14.69
N GLN A 118 -8.70 -4.03 -14.13
CA GLN A 118 -9.20 -5.21 -14.83
C GLN A 118 -10.11 -4.86 -16.00
N GLU A 119 -11.03 -3.89 -15.82
CA GLU A 119 -11.90 -3.40 -16.89
C GLU A 119 -11.10 -2.83 -18.07
N ARG A 120 -10.08 -2.02 -17.79
CA ARG A 120 -9.18 -1.48 -18.83
C ARG A 120 -8.42 -2.55 -19.58
N GLN A 121 -7.94 -3.58 -18.88
CA GLN A 121 -7.19 -4.67 -19.49
C GLN A 121 -8.06 -5.52 -20.43
N ARG A 122 -9.37 -5.65 -20.14
CA ARG A 122 -10.32 -6.37 -20.99
C ARG A 122 -10.79 -5.58 -22.21
N ALA A 123 -10.69 -4.25 -22.16
CA ALA A 123 -11.08 -3.36 -23.26
C ALA A 123 -9.97 -3.16 -24.31
N GLN A 124 -8.77 -3.72 -24.07
CA GLN A 124 -7.63 -3.73 -24.98
C GLN A 124 -7.54 -5.09 -25.67
#